data_AF-A0A2X1QAK6-F1
#
_entry.id   AF-A0A2X1QAK6-F1
#
_cell.length_a   1.000
_cell.length_b   1.000
_cell.length_c   1.000
_cell.angle_alpha   90.00
_cell.angle_beta   90.00
_cell.angle_gamma   90.00
#
_symmetry.space_group_name_H-M   'P 1'
#
loop_
_entity.id
_entity.type
_entity.pdbx_description
1 polymer ?
#
loop_
_entity_poly.entity_id
_entity_poly.type
_entity_poly.pdbx_seq_one_letter_code
_entity_poly.pdbx_strand_id
1 'polypeptide(L)'
;MRLVKDAFPEMDSLPQEVRDVTARLSADYLIHDLQTGHFVTVLRFVSPLMARLGVPERRFYQLLAAVLSDYMQEHPQMSARFALFSLFKPQIIRVVLNPVKLTWPDQDGGSRMLPNYLEDLQNPLWLATRD
;
A
#
# COMPACT_ATOMS: atom_id res chain seq x y z
N MET A 1 0.49 12.29 -5.25
CA MET A 1 -0.97 12.10 -5.21
C MET A 1 -1.41 11.25 -6.39
N ARG A 2 -2.31 10.30 -6.16
CA ARG A 2 -2.92 9.42 -7.16
C ARG A 2 -4.40 9.23 -6.82
N LEU A 3 -5.25 8.94 -7.81
CA LEU A 3 -6.67 8.69 -7.64
C LEU A 3 -7.02 7.27 -8.09
N VAL A 4 -8.17 6.77 -7.64
CA VAL A 4 -8.76 5.54 -8.19
C VAL A 4 -9.44 5.81 -9.53
N LYS A 5 -9.40 4.82 -10.43
CA LYS A 5 -10.09 4.85 -11.73
C LYS A 5 -11.61 4.78 -11.60
N ASP A 6 -12.11 4.03 -10.63
CA ASP A 6 -13.54 3.90 -10.37
C ASP A 6 -14.13 5.26 -9.97
N ALA A 7 -15.39 5.52 -10.33
CA ALA A 7 -16.08 6.73 -9.94
C ALA A 7 -16.77 6.50 -8.60
N PHE A 8 -16.36 7.24 -7.58
CA PHE A 8 -16.99 7.23 -6.25
C PHE A 8 -17.71 8.56 -6.03
N PRO A 9 -18.94 8.55 -5.49
CA PRO A 9 -19.67 9.79 -5.19
C PRO A 9 -18.87 10.77 -4.33
N GLU A 10 -18.07 10.25 -3.40
CA GLU A 10 -17.23 11.07 -2.51
C GLU A 10 -16.11 11.83 -3.27
N MET A 11 -15.80 11.43 -4.51
CA MET A 11 -14.88 12.17 -5.37
C MET A 11 -15.56 13.27 -6.17
N ASP A 12 -16.89 13.34 -6.24
CA ASP A 12 -17.62 14.33 -7.05
C ASP A 12 -17.30 15.77 -6.65
N SER A 13 -16.98 16.00 -5.37
CA SER A 13 -16.54 17.30 -4.85
C SER A 13 -15.12 17.69 -5.25
N LEU A 14 -14.34 16.82 -5.89
CA LEU A 14 -12.97 17.10 -6.31
C LEU A 14 -12.97 18.02 -7.56
N PRO A 15 -12.33 19.21 -7.53
CA PRO A 15 -12.28 20.12 -8.67
C PRO A 15 -11.68 19.49 -9.92
N GLN A 16 -12.20 19.86 -11.09
CA GLN A 16 -11.77 19.29 -12.36
C GLN A 16 -10.27 19.53 -12.63
N GLU A 17 -9.78 20.73 -12.30
CA GLU A 17 -8.36 21.09 -12.45
C GLU A 17 -7.42 20.12 -11.72
N VAL A 18 -7.83 19.57 -10.57
CA VAL A 18 -7.06 18.58 -9.81
C VAL A 18 -7.13 17.21 -10.48
N ARG A 19 -8.30 16.83 -11.01
CA ARG A 19 -8.50 15.56 -11.72
C ARG A 19 -7.64 15.49 -12.97
N ASP A 20 -7.56 16.59 -13.72
CA ASP A 20 -6.86 16.65 -15.01
C ASP A 20 -5.35 16.41 -14.87
N VAL A 21 -4.76 16.83 -13.75
CA VAL A 21 -3.32 16.67 -13.49
C VAL A 21 -2.96 15.45 -12.63
N THR A 22 -3.96 14.73 -12.10
CA THR A 22 -3.72 13.62 -11.16
C THR A 22 -3.93 12.26 -11.82
N ALA A 23 -2.88 11.44 -11.83
CA ALA A 23 -2.93 10.09 -12.38
C ALA A 23 -3.99 9.20 -11.70
N ARG A 24 -4.77 8.47 -12.51
CA ARG A 24 -5.80 7.51 -12.05
C ARG A 24 -5.34 6.08 -12.25
N LEU A 25 -5.34 5.28 -11.19
CA LEU A 25 -4.92 3.88 -11.17
C LEU A 25 -6.06 2.95 -10.75
N SER A 26 -6.00 1.66 -11.10
CA SER A 26 -6.93 0.68 -10.52
C SER A 26 -6.65 0.48 -9.03
N ALA A 27 -7.60 -0.11 -8.31
CA ALA A 27 -7.46 -0.36 -6.87
C ALA A 27 -6.21 -1.19 -6.51
N ASP A 28 -5.92 -2.25 -7.28
CA ASP A 28 -4.73 -3.08 -7.07
C ASP A 28 -3.43 -2.28 -7.17
N TYR A 29 -3.34 -1.34 -8.12
CA TYR A 29 -2.17 -0.46 -8.23
C TYR A 29 -2.12 0.62 -7.14
N LEU A 30 -3.27 1.15 -6.73
CA LEU A 30 -3.35 2.19 -5.71
C LEU A 30 -2.93 1.66 -4.32
N ILE A 31 -3.24 0.39 -4.05
CA ILE A 31 -2.83 -0.30 -2.81
C ILE A 31 -1.30 -0.27 -2.61
N HIS A 32 -0.49 -0.24 -3.68
CA HIS A 32 0.96 -0.15 -3.56
C HIS A 32 1.46 1.15 -2.93
N ASP A 33 0.75 2.26 -3.11
CA ASP A 33 1.16 3.52 -2.45
C ASP A 33 1.11 3.36 -0.91
N LEU A 34 0.25 2.49 -0.37
CA LEU A 34 0.20 2.16 1.05
C LEU A 34 1.09 0.94 1.42
N GLN A 35 0.94 -0.19 0.73
CA GLN A 35 1.71 -1.40 1.05
C GLN A 35 3.20 -1.21 0.76
N THR A 36 3.55 -0.88 -0.48
CA THR A 36 4.94 -0.67 -0.85
C THR A 36 5.44 0.65 -0.27
N GLY A 37 4.67 1.73 -0.40
CA GLY A 37 5.06 3.08 -0.01
C GLY A 37 5.12 3.34 1.50
N HIS A 38 4.47 2.52 2.33
CA HIS A 38 4.54 2.62 3.79
C HIS A 38 4.99 1.33 4.47
N PHE A 39 4.34 0.19 4.23
CA PHE A 39 4.69 -1.04 4.96
C PHE A 39 6.10 -1.52 4.60
N VAL A 40 6.45 -1.56 3.32
CA VAL A 40 7.74 -2.07 2.85
C VAL A 40 8.88 -1.05 3.00
N THR A 41 8.61 0.23 2.85
CA THR A 41 9.65 1.29 2.89
C THR A 41 9.82 1.94 4.25
N VAL A 42 8.87 1.77 5.17
CA VAL A 42 8.94 2.32 6.54
C VAL A 42 8.87 1.19 7.57
N LEU A 43 7.73 0.49 7.65
CA LEU A 43 7.50 -0.47 8.74
C LEU A 43 8.47 -1.64 8.74
N ARG A 44 8.91 -2.10 7.56
CA ARG A 44 9.97 -3.12 7.41
C ARG A 44 11.28 -2.76 8.11
N PHE A 45 11.58 -1.47 8.28
CA PHE A 45 12.79 -1.03 8.99
C PHE A 45 12.55 -0.73 10.46
N VAL A 46 11.29 -0.51 10.86
CA VAL A 46 10.89 -0.30 12.24
C VAL A 46 10.70 -1.63 12.98
N SER A 47 10.08 -2.62 12.35
CA SER A 47 9.80 -3.92 12.98
C SER A 47 11.04 -4.64 13.52
N PRO A 48 12.22 -4.61 12.87
CA PRO A 48 13.44 -5.21 13.42
C PRO A 48 13.95 -4.46 14.67
N LEU A 49 13.77 -3.14 14.73
CA LEU A 49 14.14 -2.35 15.91
C LEU A 49 13.24 -2.69 17.10
N MET A 50 11.94 -2.86 16.85
CA MET A 50 11.00 -3.31 17.89
C MET A 50 11.30 -4.74 18.36
N ALA A 51 11.73 -5.62 17.46
CA ALA A 51 12.17 -6.97 17.82
C ALA A 51 13.36 -6.95 18.81
N ARG A 52 14.32 -6.04 18.61
CA ARG A 52 15.43 -5.83 19.56
C ARG A 52 15.00 -5.29 20.92
N LEU A 53 13.83 -4.64 20.98
CA LEU A 53 13.22 -4.14 22.22
C LEU A 53 12.22 -5.13 22.84
N GLY A 54 12.16 -6.38 22.35
CA GLY A 54 11.32 -7.43 22.91
C GLY A 54 9.93 -7.55 22.30
N VAL A 55 9.64 -6.88 21.18
CA VAL A 55 8.38 -7.03 20.44
C VAL A 55 8.66 -7.71 19.09
N PRO A 56 8.47 -9.04 18.99
CA PRO A 56 8.74 -9.77 17.74
C PRO A 56 7.94 -9.23 16.56
N GLU A 57 8.47 -9.35 15.35
CA GLU A 57 7.80 -8.82 14.15
C GLU A 57 6.39 -9.37 13.95
N ARG A 58 6.17 -10.66 14.25
CA ARG A 58 4.82 -11.26 14.22
C ARG A 58 3.86 -10.49 15.13
N ARG A 59 4.27 -10.14 16.35
CA ARG A 59 3.44 -9.34 17.27
C ARG A 59 3.24 -7.91 16.77
N PHE A 60 4.28 -7.31 16.19
CA PHE A 60 4.20 -5.98 15.59
C PHE A 60 3.11 -5.91 14.50
N TYR A 61 3.12 -6.85 13.55
CA TYR A 61 2.10 -6.89 12.49
C TYR A 61 0.74 -7.40 12.96
N GLN A 62 0.67 -8.21 14.03
CA GLN A 62 -0.61 -8.55 14.68
C GLN A 62 -1.31 -7.31 15.25
N LEU A 63 -0.56 -6.40 15.88
CA LEU A 63 -1.12 -5.15 16.40
C LEU A 63 -1.65 -4.28 15.25
N LEU A 64 -0.90 -4.14 14.17
CA LEU A 64 -1.36 -3.43 12.97
C LEU A 64 -2.62 -4.06 12.38
N ALA A 65 -2.67 -5.39 12.27
CA ALA A 65 -3.84 -6.12 11.78
C ALA A 65 -5.07 -5.90 12.67
N ALA A 66 -4.91 -5.90 13.99
CA ALA A 66 -5.99 -5.63 14.94
C ALA A 66 -6.51 -4.19 14.79
N VAL A 67 -5.62 -3.19 14.76
CA VAL A 67 -6.01 -1.77 14.57
C VAL A 67 -6.81 -1.57 13.28
N LEU A 68 -6.36 -2.19 12.17
CA LEU A 68 -7.10 -2.12 10.91
C LEU A 68 -8.44 -2.84 10.99
N SER A 69 -8.49 -3.97 11.69
CA SER A 69 -9.72 -4.77 11.85
C SER A 69 -10.76 -4.04 12.68
N ASP A 70 -10.36 -3.42 13.81
CA ASP A 70 -11.22 -2.61 14.66
C ASP A 70 -11.79 -1.42 13.86
N TYR A 71 -10.93 -0.71 13.12
CA TYR A 71 -11.36 0.36 12.22
C TYR A 71 -12.39 -0.12 11.17
N MET A 72 -12.17 -1.28 10.55
CA MET A 72 -13.10 -1.83 9.57
C MET A 72 -14.44 -2.25 10.19
N GLN A 73 -14.41 -2.76 11.43
CA GLN A 73 -15.62 -3.14 12.17
C GLN A 73 -16.47 -1.92 12.55
N GLU A 74 -15.84 -0.78 12.86
CA GLU A 74 -16.52 0.49 13.13
C GLU A 74 -17.18 1.11 11.87
N HIS A 75 -16.79 0.66 10.67
CA HIS A 75 -17.27 1.21 9.39
C HIS A 75 -17.90 0.13 8.48
N PRO A 76 -18.94 -0.59 8.92
CA PRO A 76 -19.51 -1.72 8.16
C PRO A 76 -20.06 -1.30 6.79
N GLN A 77 -20.52 -0.04 6.64
CA GLN A 77 -20.97 0.54 5.37
C GLN A 77 -19.87 0.56 4.29
N MET A 78 -18.60 0.45 4.66
CA MET A 78 -17.45 0.44 3.75
C MET A 78 -16.98 -0.97 3.38
N SER A 79 -17.69 -2.04 3.77
CA SER A 79 -17.27 -3.43 3.53
C SER A 79 -16.85 -3.72 2.08
N ALA A 80 -17.63 -3.24 1.10
CA ALA A 80 -17.28 -3.39 -0.33
C ALA A 80 -15.99 -2.62 -0.70
N ARG A 81 -15.74 -1.46 -0.09
CA ARG A 81 -14.50 -0.69 -0.28
C ARG A 81 -13.31 -1.42 0.36
N PHE A 82 -13.47 -2.03 1.52
CA PHE A 82 -12.42 -2.86 2.14
C PHE A 82 -12.08 -4.09 1.29
N ALA A 83 -13.08 -4.71 0.67
CA ALA A 83 -12.84 -5.80 -0.28
C ALA A 83 -12.05 -5.33 -1.51
N LEU A 84 -12.40 -4.16 -2.07
CA LEU A 84 -11.72 -3.55 -3.21
C LEU A 84 -10.26 -3.16 -2.89
N PHE A 85 -10.02 -2.66 -1.68
CA PHE A 85 -8.72 -2.19 -1.21
C PHE A 85 -8.14 -3.10 -0.12
N SER A 86 -8.22 -4.42 -0.31
CA SER A 86 -7.83 -5.38 0.73
C SER A 86 -6.32 -5.37 1.00
N LEU A 87 -5.96 -5.07 2.25
CA LEU A 87 -4.59 -5.18 2.78
C LEU A 87 -4.24 -6.59 3.28
N PHE A 88 -5.21 -7.51 3.27
CA PHE A 88 -5.11 -8.85 3.86
C PHE A 88 -5.01 -9.96 2.79
N LYS A 89 -4.71 -9.62 1.53
CA LYS A 89 -4.36 -10.62 0.52
C LYS A 89 -3.09 -11.40 0.97
N PRO A 90 -2.97 -12.70 0.67
CA PRO A 90 -1.83 -13.52 1.11
C PRO A 90 -0.49 -13.05 0.54
N GLN A 91 -0.54 -12.39 -0.62
CA GLN A 91 0.61 -11.96 -1.39
C GLN A 91 0.54 -10.45 -1.68
N ILE A 92 1.72 -9.82 -1.75
CA ILE A 92 1.92 -8.43 -2.16
C ILE A 92 2.83 -8.43 -3.38
N ILE A 93 2.48 -7.66 -4.41
CA ILE A 93 3.33 -7.52 -5.60
C ILE A 93 4.64 -6.82 -5.21
N ARG A 94 5.76 -7.44 -5.55
CA ARG A 94 7.09 -6.90 -5.24
C ARG A 94 7.48 -5.82 -6.23
N VAL A 95 7.55 -4.58 -5.75
CA VAL A 95 8.05 -3.45 -6.53
C VAL A 95 9.56 -3.29 -6.35
N VAL A 96 10.29 -3.30 -7.45
CA VAL A 96 11.74 -3.11 -7.50
C VAL A 96 12.03 -1.61 -7.56
N LEU A 97 12.50 -1.06 -6.45
CA LEU A 97 12.78 0.37 -6.33
C LEU A 97 14.21 0.75 -6.74
N ASN A 98 15.21 -0.04 -6.32
CA ASN A 98 16.62 0.37 -6.42
C ASN A 98 17.21 0.25 -7.84
N PRO A 99 17.13 -0.91 -8.53
CA PRO A 99 17.63 -1.05 -9.90
C PRO A 99 17.10 0.01 -10.85
N VAL A 100 15.79 0.26 -10.84
CA VAL A 100 15.19 1.23 -11.77
C VAL A 100 15.69 2.64 -11.46
N LYS A 101 15.84 3.03 -10.19
CA LYS A 101 16.40 4.33 -9.82
C LYS A 101 17.88 4.49 -10.19
N LEU A 102 18.66 3.42 -10.11
CA LEU A 102 20.10 3.47 -10.37
C LEU A 102 20.44 3.42 -11.87
N THR A 103 19.52 2.95 -12.71
CA THR A 103 19.73 2.85 -14.17
C THR A 103 18.93 3.86 -14.99
N TRP A 104 18.04 4.65 -14.37
CA TRP A 104 17.20 5.60 -15.08
C TRP A 104 18.02 6.83 -15.56
N PRO A 105 18.11 7.07 -16.88
CA PRO A 105 19.03 8.06 -17.44
C PRO A 105 18.53 9.51 -17.34
N ASP A 106 17.23 9.73 -17.11
CA ASP A 106 16.63 11.07 -17.14
C ASP A 106 16.04 11.45 -15.76
N GLN A 107 16.84 12.14 -14.94
CA GLN A 107 16.37 12.61 -13.62
C GLN A 107 15.60 13.94 -13.68
N ASP A 108 15.65 14.65 -14.82
CA ASP A 108 15.17 16.05 -14.94
C ASP A 108 13.99 16.23 -15.92
N GLY A 109 13.76 15.30 -16.86
CA GLY A 109 12.57 15.29 -17.69
C GLY A 109 11.38 14.84 -16.88
N GLY A 110 10.34 15.68 -16.75
CA GLY A 110 9.16 15.49 -15.88
C GLY A 110 8.32 14.20 -16.06
N SER A 111 8.82 13.19 -16.77
CA SER A 111 8.29 11.84 -16.83
C SER A 111 8.63 11.05 -15.57
N ARG A 112 7.61 10.43 -14.95
CA ARG A 112 7.81 9.56 -13.79
C ARG A 112 8.25 8.16 -14.23
N MET A 113 9.33 7.68 -13.62
CA MET A 113 9.78 6.29 -13.72
C MET A 113 8.64 5.32 -13.34
N LEU A 114 8.42 4.30 -14.17
CA LEU A 114 7.49 3.22 -13.86
C LEU A 114 8.19 2.14 -13.01
N PRO A 115 7.53 1.61 -11.98
CA PRO A 115 8.07 0.51 -11.19
C PRO A 115 8.20 -0.78 -12.02
N ASN A 116 9.28 -1.53 -11.79
CA ASN A 116 9.39 -2.92 -12.23
C ASN A 116 8.81 -3.84 -11.15
N TYR A 117 8.10 -4.88 -11.58
CA TYR A 117 7.46 -5.86 -10.68
C TYR A 117 8.17 -7.21 -10.79
N LEU A 118 8.36 -7.88 -9.65
CA LEU A 118 8.91 -9.24 -9.55
C LEU A 118 7.91 -10.18 -8.88
N GLU A 119 8.32 -11.42 -8.66
CA GLU A 119 7.58 -12.42 -7.90
C GLU A 119 7.04 -11.89 -6.58
N ASP A 120 5.80 -12.29 -6.30
CA ASP A 120 5.03 -11.84 -5.16
C ASP A 120 5.73 -12.18 -3.82
N LEU A 121 5.55 -11.30 -2.84
CA LEU A 121 6.00 -11.47 -1.47
C LEU A 121 4.87 -11.98 -0.61
N GLN A 122 5.16 -12.83 0.37
CA GLN A 122 4.21 -13.13 1.42
C GLN A 122 3.88 -11.86 2.22
N ASN A 123 2.59 -11.62 2.45
CA ASN A 123 2.12 -10.45 3.19
C ASN A 123 2.31 -10.66 4.70
N PRO A 124 3.09 -9.81 5.41
CA PRO A 124 3.27 -9.92 6.85
C PRO A 124 1.96 -9.78 7.64
N LEU A 125 1.02 -8.94 7.18
CA LEU A 125 -0.29 -8.80 7.83
C LEU A 125 -1.08 -10.10 7.73
N TRP A 126 -1.10 -10.73 6.56
CA TRP A 126 -1.78 -12.02 6.38
C TRP A 126 -1.13 -13.10 7.23
N LEU A 127 0.21 -13.24 7.17
CA LEU A 127 0.96 -14.24 7.94
C LEU A 127 0.76 -14.08 9.46
N ALA A 128 0.72 -12.84 9.95
CA ALA A 128 0.54 -12.53 11.36
C ALA A 128 -0.85 -12.93 11.90
N THR A 129 -1.85 -13.01 11.01
CA THR A 129 -3.24 -13.42 11.32
C THR A 129 -3.50 -14.92 11.15
N ARG A 130 -2.52 -15.69 10.69
CA ARG A 130 -2.58 -17.16 10.63
C ARG A 130 -1.93 -17.75 11.87
N ASP A 131 -2.48 -18.85 12.38
CA ASP A 131 -1.98 -19.57 13.55
C ASP A 131 -0.51 -20.00 13.38
#